data_AF-R7RVX8-F1
#
_entry.id   AF-R7RVX8-F1
#
_cell.length_a   1.000
_cell.length_b   1.000
_cell.length_c   1.000
_cell.angle_alpha   90.00
_cell.angle_beta   90.00
_cell.angle_gamma   90.00
#
_symmetry.space_group_name_H-M   'P 1'
#
loop_
_entity.id
_entity.type
_entity.pdbx_description
1 polymer ?
#
loop_
_entity_poly.entity_id
_entity_poly.type
_entity_poly.pdbx_seq_one_letter_code
_entity_poly.pdbx_strand_id
1 'polypeptide(L)'
;LLKNAHQGLRWLFHAGLRGQQAFPVLALEPSVVEDSIKGGKGSPTPMSSVVGPLLKDLEPHSAKTNKHLPSNSQLHISLHNGAKAFVVTGPPRALYSLVTSLRRVKAPSGVDQSKTPFSQRKPVFYVRFLAVGVPYHSEHLKDAVNKLCTEDLKDEELWDVKDLKIPVFHTEDGTFLSIHFFSRSSTD
;
A
#
# COMPACT_ATOMS: atom_id res chain seq x y z
N LEU A 1 19.20 -19.98 14.59
CA LEU A 1 18.57 -19.90 13.25
C LEU A 1 17.14 -20.42 13.24
N LEU A 2 16.89 -21.68 13.63
CA LEU A 2 15.54 -22.29 13.59
C LEU A 2 14.50 -21.55 14.45
N LYS A 3 14.88 -21.10 15.66
CA LYS A 3 14.01 -20.28 16.53
C LYS A 3 13.52 -19.00 15.82
N ASN A 4 14.44 -18.23 15.24
CA ASN A 4 14.11 -16.96 14.58
C ASN A 4 13.24 -17.19 13.34
N ALA A 5 13.51 -18.25 12.56
CA ALA A 5 12.69 -18.63 11.43
C ALA A 5 11.25 -18.98 11.87
N HIS A 6 11.11 -19.75 12.95
CA HIS A 6 9.81 -20.09 13.53
C HIS A 6 9.06 -18.83 14.01
N GLN A 7 9.73 -17.91 14.72
CA GLN A 7 9.12 -16.65 15.15
C GLN A 7 8.69 -15.78 13.95
N GLY A 8 9.51 -15.71 12.90
CA GLY A 8 9.19 -14.98 11.68
C GLY A 8 7.97 -15.55 10.97
N LEU A 9 7.89 -16.88 10.85
CA LEU A 9 6.73 -17.56 10.27
C LEU A 9 5.47 -17.38 11.12
N ARG A 10 5.57 -17.48 12.45
CA ARG A 10 4.45 -17.23 13.38
C ARG A 10 3.92 -15.80 13.17
N TRP A 11 4.79 -14.80 13.14
CA TRP A 11 4.40 -13.41 12.90
C TRP A 11 3.73 -13.23 11.54
N LEU A 12 4.35 -13.71 10.46
CA LEU A 12 3.81 -13.60 9.09
C LEU A 12 2.47 -14.32 8.93
N PHE A 13 2.31 -15.49 9.54
CA PHE A 13 1.07 -16.26 9.51
C PHE A 13 -0.08 -15.47 10.14
N HIS A 14 0.11 -14.96 11.35
CA HIS A 14 -0.92 -14.17 12.04
C HIS A 14 -1.19 -12.84 11.35
N ALA A 15 -0.15 -12.17 10.81
CA ALA A 15 -0.32 -10.93 10.03
C ALA A 15 -1.18 -11.16 8.78
N GLY A 16 -0.93 -12.24 8.04
CA GLY A 16 -1.76 -12.64 6.91
C GLY A 16 -3.19 -13.00 7.33
N LEU A 17 -3.33 -13.83 8.36
CA LEU A 17 -4.63 -14.28 8.88
C LEU A 17 -5.51 -13.10 9.32
N ARG A 18 -5.02 -12.24 10.22
CA ARG A 18 -5.77 -11.10 10.74
C ARG A 18 -6.03 -10.06 9.67
N GLY A 19 -5.07 -9.84 8.77
CA GLY A 19 -5.26 -8.98 7.61
C GLY A 19 -6.42 -9.45 6.72
N GLN A 20 -6.48 -10.75 6.42
CA GLN A 20 -7.54 -11.32 5.59
C GLN A 20 -8.91 -11.35 6.29
N GLN A 21 -8.95 -11.53 7.62
CA GLN A 21 -10.17 -11.45 8.42
C GLN A 21 -10.74 -10.02 8.49
N ALA A 22 -9.88 -9.01 8.64
CA ALA A 22 -10.29 -7.62 8.70
C ALA A 22 -10.69 -7.06 7.34
N PHE A 23 -10.07 -7.55 6.26
CA PHE A 23 -10.35 -7.12 4.90
C PHE A 23 -10.66 -8.32 3.98
N PRO A 24 -11.87 -8.90 4.07
CA PRO A 24 -12.24 -10.05 3.27
C PRO A 24 -12.28 -9.69 1.77
N VAL A 25 -11.92 -10.64 0.92
CA VAL A 25 -12.01 -10.47 -0.53
C VAL A 25 -13.49 -10.40 -0.92
N LEU A 26 -13.93 -9.21 -1.33
CA LEU A 26 -15.27 -9.00 -1.84
C LEU A 26 -15.30 -9.26 -3.35
N ALA A 27 -16.35 -9.95 -3.80
CA ALA A 27 -16.59 -10.13 -5.22
C ALA A 27 -16.78 -8.77 -5.91
N LEU A 28 -16.13 -8.59 -7.06
CA LEU A 28 -16.34 -7.45 -7.94
C LEU A 28 -17.14 -7.90 -9.15
N GLU A 29 -17.91 -6.96 -9.70
CA GLU A 29 -18.64 -7.18 -10.94
C GLU A 29 -17.69 -7.66 -12.05
N PRO A 30 -18.03 -8.72 -12.81
CA PRO A 30 -17.19 -9.22 -13.90
C PRO A 30 -16.80 -8.14 -14.91
N SER A 31 -17.71 -7.20 -15.18
CA SER A 31 -17.46 -6.06 -16.08
C SER A 31 -16.34 -5.13 -15.59
N VAL A 32 -16.21 -4.93 -14.28
CA VAL A 32 -15.13 -4.12 -13.67
C VAL A 32 -13.79 -4.85 -13.79
N VAL A 33 -13.79 -6.15 -13.52
CA VAL A 33 -12.59 -6.98 -13.64
C VAL A 33 -12.11 -7.01 -15.09
N GLU A 34 -13.03 -7.23 -16.04
CA GLU A 34 -12.72 -7.23 -17.47
C GLU A 34 -12.20 -5.88 -17.98
N ASP A 35 -12.82 -4.75 -17.63
CA ASP A 35 -12.34 -3.42 -18.06
C ASP A 35 -10.91 -3.17 -17.53
N SER A 36 -10.65 -3.53 -16.28
CA SER A 36 -9.32 -3.37 -15.67
C SER A 36 -8.26 -4.21 -16.39
N ILE A 37 -8.56 -5.48 -16.68
CA ILE A 37 -7.65 -6.40 -17.39
C ILE A 37 -7.42 -5.93 -18.83
N LYS A 38 -8.50 -5.62 -19.58
CA LYS A 38 -8.42 -5.12 -20.96
C LYS A 38 -7.66 -3.79 -21.03
N GLY A 39 -7.78 -2.95 -20.00
CA GLY A 39 -7.00 -1.71 -19.83
C GLY A 39 -5.53 -1.91 -19.44
N GLY A 40 -5.06 -3.15 -19.32
CA GLY A 40 -3.69 -3.51 -18.95
C GLY A 40 -3.35 -3.21 -17.49
N LYS A 41 -4.35 -3.10 -16.60
CA LYS A 41 -4.17 -2.75 -15.18
C LYS A 41 -4.11 -3.97 -14.27
N GLY A 42 -4.47 -5.14 -14.76
CA GLY A 42 -4.59 -6.37 -13.97
C GLY A 42 -5.93 -6.45 -13.23
N SER A 43 -6.19 -7.58 -12.57
CA SER A 43 -7.39 -7.74 -11.75
C SER A 43 -7.35 -6.76 -10.57
N PRO A 44 -8.45 -6.06 -10.24
CA PRO A 44 -8.46 -5.15 -9.11
C PRO A 44 -8.18 -5.86 -7.79
N THR A 45 -7.34 -5.24 -6.97
CA THR A 45 -6.93 -5.69 -5.63
C THR A 45 -6.84 -4.48 -4.70
N PRO A 46 -6.66 -4.67 -3.37
CA PRO A 46 -6.62 -3.57 -2.42
C PRO A 46 -5.37 -2.68 -2.48
N MET A 47 -4.41 -2.95 -3.37
CA MET A 47 -3.20 -2.13 -3.54
C MET A 47 -2.87 -1.93 -5.02
N SER A 48 -2.64 -0.68 -5.43
CA SER A 48 -2.29 -0.31 -6.81
C SER A 48 -0.99 0.49 -6.86
N SER A 49 -0.03 0.04 -7.66
CA SER A 49 1.18 0.78 -7.97
C SER A 49 0.90 1.89 -8.99
N VAL A 50 1.48 3.07 -8.74
CA VAL A 50 1.45 4.24 -9.63
C VAL A 50 2.88 4.74 -9.80
N VAL A 51 3.40 4.71 -11.03
CA VAL A 51 4.80 5.06 -11.34
C VAL A 51 4.86 6.11 -12.44
N GLY A 52 5.50 7.25 -12.20
CA GLY A 52 5.65 8.34 -13.16
C GLY A 52 5.30 9.74 -12.62
N PRO A 53 4.13 9.97 -11.98
CA PRO A 53 3.78 11.28 -11.46
C PRO A 53 4.60 11.63 -10.21
N LEU A 54 4.72 12.92 -9.89
CA LEU A 54 5.17 13.34 -8.56
C LEU A 54 4.03 13.15 -7.54
N LEU A 55 4.37 13.07 -6.26
CA LEU A 55 3.39 12.92 -5.19
C LEU A 55 2.30 14.01 -5.24
N LYS A 56 2.72 15.28 -5.37
CA LYS A 56 1.85 16.45 -5.50
C LYS A 56 0.86 16.39 -6.68
N ASP A 57 1.18 15.59 -7.71
CA ASP A 57 0.32 15.42 -8.88
C ASP A 57 -0.66 14.25 -8.68
N LEU A 58 -0.29 13.26 -7.84
CA LEU A 58 -1.13 12.09 -7.53
C LEU A 58 -2.14 12.37 -6.40
N GLU A 59 -1.73 13.08 -5.36
CA GLU A 59 -2.56 13.40 -4.18
C GLU A 59 -3.91 14.02 -4.55
N PRO A 60 -4.01 15.01 -5.47
CA PRO A 60 -5.30 15.59 -5.84
C PRO A 60 -6.27 14.58 -6.46
N HIS A 61 -5.77 13.58 -7.20
CA HIS A 61 -6.60 12.53 -7.78
C HIS A 61 -7.15 11.58 -6.70
N SER A 62 -6.31 11.24 -5.71
CA SER A 62 -6.74 10.46 -4.55
C SER A 62 -7.78 11.22 -3.74
N ALA A 63 -7.48 12.48 -3.39
CA ALA A 63 -8.37 13.36 -2.63
C ALA A 63 -9.72 13.57 -3.34
N LYS A 64 -9.72 13.77 -4.67
CA LYS A 64 -10.96 13.90 -5.44
C LYS A 64 -11.79 12.62 -5.41
N THR A 65 -11.16 11.45 -5.47
CA THR A 65 -11.85 10.16 -5.37
C THR A 65 -12.45 9.99 -3.96
N ASN A 66 -11.66 10.30 -2.94
CA ASN A 66 -11.99 10.25 -1.53
C ASN A 66 -13.18 11.14 -1.12
N LYS A 67 -13.38 12.29 -1.78
CA LYS A 67 -14.56 13.16 -1.56
C LYS A 67 -15.91 12.46 -1.76
N HIS A 68 -15.93 11.38 -2.53
CA HIS A 68 -17.14 10.62 -2.83
C HIS A 68 -17.24 9.31 -2.05
N LEU A 69 -16.33 9.06 -1.10
CA LEU A 69 -16.23 7.83 -0.34
C LEU A 69 -16.52 8.10 1.14
N PRO A 70 -17.14 7.14 1.86
CA PRO A 70 -17.20 7.19 3.33
C PRO A 70 -15.80 7.04 3.93
N SER A 71 -15.65 7.39 5.22
CA SER A 71 -14.37 7.36 5.94
C SER A 71 -13.70 5.98 5.93
N ASN A 72 -14.47 4.91 6.08
CA ASN A 72 -13.99 3.52 6.08
C ASN A 72 -13.64 2.97 4.68
N SER A 73 -13.79 3.77 3.62
CA SER A 73 -13.49 3.34 2.24
C SER A 73 -12.47 4.26 1.56
N GLN A 74 -11.85 5.16 2.32
CA GLN A 74 -10.87 6.12 1.82
C GLN A 74 -9.63 5.40 1.26
N LEU A 75 -9.05 6.02 0.24
CA LEU A 75 -7.79 5.64 -0.36
C LEU A 75 -6.65 6.39 0.30
N HIS A 76 -5.53 5.70 0.52
CA HIS A 76 -4.33 6.28 1.10
C HIS A 76 -3.11 5.98 0.22
N ILE A 77 -2.22 6.96 0.07
CA ILE A 77 -0.89 6.70 -0.50
C ILE A 77 -0.08 6.06 0.63
N SER A 78 0.24 4.78 0.47
CA SER A 78 0.67 3.89 1.55
C SER A 78 2.15 3.55 1.50
N LEU A 79 2.74 3.54 0.30
CA LEU A 79 4.17 3.26 0.11
C LEU A 79 4.78 4.30 -0.82
N HIS A 80 5.97 4.75 -0.45
CA HIS A 80 6.80 5.70 -1.20
C HIS A 80 8.07 4.96 -1.67
N ASN A 81 7.93 4.17 -2.73
CA ASN A 81 9.00 3.31 -3.25
C ASN A 81 10.07 4.09 -4.04
N GLY A 82 9.86 5.39 -4.28
CA GLY A 82 10.82 6.29 -4.90
C GLY A 82 10.19 7.64 -5.18
N ALA A 83 10.98 8.57 -5.73
CA ALA A 83 10.54 9.95 -5.97
C ALA A 83 9.27 10.08 -6.86
N LYS A 84 9.01 9.07 -7.70
CA LYS A 84 7.87 8.99 -8.64
C LYS A 84 7.21 7.61 -8.65
N ALA A 85 7.35 6.84 -7.58
CA ALA A 85 6.85 5.47 -7.49
C ALA A 85 6.12 5.27 -6.17
N PHE A 86 4.80 5.14 -6.24
CA PHE A 86 3.93 5.09 -5.07
C PHE A 86 3.00 3.89 -5.13
N VAL A 87 2.47 3.48 -3.98
CA VAL A 87 1.37 2.52 -3.89
C VAL A 87 0.18 3.16 -3.21
N VAL A 88 -0.97 3.15 -3.88
CA VAL A 88 -2.24 3.59 -3.32
C VAL A 88 -3.01 2.37 -2.83
N THR A 89 -3.52 2.45 -1.60
CA THR A 89 -4.17 1.35 -0.89
C THR A 89 -5.59 1.73 -0.47
N GLY A 90 -6.50 0.76 -0.55
CA GLY A 90 -7.89 0.91 -0.14
C GLY A 90 -8.78 -0.14 -0.81
N PRO A 91 -10.12 -0.03 -0.70
CA PRO A 91 -11.00 -1.03 -1.28
C PRO A 91 -10.83 -1.18 -2.81
N PRO A 92 -10.82 -2.41 -3.36
CA PRO A 92 -10.59 -2.65 -4.79
C PRO A 92 -11.50 -1.83 -5.71
N ARG A 93 -12.78 -1.67 -5.34
CA ARG A 93 -13.75 -0.87 -6.10
C ARG A 93 -13.42 0.63 -6.08
N ALA A 94 -12.99 1.16 -4.93
CA ALA A 94 -12.57 2.55 -4.81
C ALA A 94 -11.27 2.80 -5.59
N LEU A 95 -10.30 1.89 -5.51
CA LEU A 95 -9.07 1.96 -6.29
C LEU A 95 -9.35 1.90 -7.79
N TYR A 96 -10.28 1.06 -8.25
CA TYR A 96 -10.68 1.04 -9.64
C TYR A 96 -11.22 2.40 -10.13
N SER A 97 -11.99 3.12 -9.31
CA SER A 97 -12.44 4.48 -9.62
C SER A 97 -11.26 5.46 -9.78
N LEU A 98 -10.23 5.35 -8.93
CA LEU A 98 -9.00 6.14 -9.09
C LEU A 98 -8.26 5.75 -10.38
N VAL A 99 -8.07 4.46 -10.65
CA VAL A 99 -7.35 3.95 -11.84
C VAL A 99 -8.04 4.41 -13.13
N THR A 100 -9.37 4.35 -13.19
CA THR A 100 -10.15 4.82 -14.35
C THR A 100 -10.12 6.34 -14.51
N SER A 101 -10.07 7.10 -13.40
CA SER A 101 -9.81 8.55 -13.42
C SER A 101 -8.42 8.87 -14.00
N LEU A 102 -7.39 8.18 -13.51
CA LEU A 102 -6.01 8.34 -13.98
C LEU A 102 -5.85 7.95 -15.45
N ARG A 103 -6.58 6.92 -15.92
CA ARG A 103 -6.60 6.50 -17.34
C ARG A 103 -7.04 7.63 -18.27
N ARG A 104 -7.92 8.54 -17.84
CA ARG A 104 -8.44 9.65 -18.66
C ARG A 104 -7.42 10.78 -18.84
N VAL A 105 -6.57 11.03 -17.85
CA VAL A 105 -5.56 12.09 -17.88
C VAL A 105 -4.25 11.64 -18.52
N LYS A 106 -3.95 10.34 -18.44
CA LYS A 106 -2.75 9.75 -19.04
C LYS A 106 -2.78 9.81 -20.57
N ALA A 107 -1.61 9.97 -21.19
CA ALA A 107 -1.43 9.68 -22.62
C ALA A 107 -1.72 8.19 -22.93
N PRO A 108 -2.39 7.86 -24.04
CA PRO A 108 -2.52 6.47 -24.46
C PRO A 108 -1.14 5.84 -24.70
N SER A 109 -1.01 4.54 -24.42
CA SER A 109 0.26 3.83 -24.58
C SER A 109 0.72 3.87 -26.04
N GLY A 110 1.99 4.22 -26.26
CA GLY A 110 2.60 4.25 -27.60
C GLY A 110 2.27 5.48 -28.46
N VAL A 111 1.54 6.46 -27.93
CA VAL A 111 1.27 7.71 -28.67
C VAL A 111 2.54 8.55 -28.74
N ASP A 112 2.97 8.86 -29.97
CA ASP A 112 4.03 9.82 -30.22
C ASP A 112 3.52 11.25 -29.95
N GLN A 113 4.14 11.92 -28.97
CA GLN A 113 3.86 13.32 -28.63
C GLN A 113 5.02 14.25 -29.03
N SER A 114 5.96 13.79 -29.86
CA SER A 114 7.11 14.57 -30.33
C SER A 114 6.69 15.87 -31.02
N LYS A 115 5.58 15.82 -31.77
CA LYS A 115 4.99 16.95 -32.50
C LYS A 115 4.02 17.80 -31.67
N THR A 116 3.77 17.43 -30.40
CA THR A 116 2.95 18.23 -29.47
C THR A 116 3.87 19.10 -28.60
N PRO A 117 3.61 20.42 -28.46
CA PRO A 117 4.37 21.28 -27.55
C PRO A 117 4.39 20.73 -26.13
N PHE A 118 5.53 20.86 -25.44
CA PHE A 118 5.74 20.23 -24.13
C PHE A 118 4.62 20.51 -23.10
N SER A 119 4.15 21.76 -23.02
CA SER A 119 3.08 22.19 -22.11
C SER A 119 1.70 21.58 -22.40
N GLN A 120 1.49 21.05 -23.60
CA GLN A 120 0.23 20.42 -24.03
C GLN A 120 0.32 18.89 -24.05
N ARG A 121 1.49 18.31 -23.77
CA ARG A 121 1.66 16.86 -23.71
C ARG A 121 0.91 16.29 -22.53
N LYS A 122 0.19 15.19 -22.77
CA LYS A 122 -0.39 14.40 -21.69
C LYS A 122 0.72 13.65 -20.93
N PRO A 123 0.62 13.54 -19.61
CA PRO A 123 1.59 12.81 -18.81
C PRO A 123 1.59 11.32 -19.17
N VAL A 124 2.80 10.73 -19.20
CA VAL A 124 3.02 9.30 -19.40
C VAL A 124 3.38 8.69 -18.05
N PHE A 125 2.57 7.76 -17.57
CA PHE A 125 2.83 7.04 -16.32
C PHE A 125 2.20 5.64 -16.33
N TYR A 126 2.63 4.79 -15.40
CA TYR A 126 2.15 3.43 -15.25
C TYR A 126 1.24 3.30 -14.03
N VAL A 127 0.19 2.48 -14.16
CA VAL A 127 -0.72 2.14 -13.07
C VAL A 127 -1.09 0.68 -13.22
N ARG A 128 -0.96 -0.10 -12.14
CA ARG A 128 -1.32 -1.52 -12.10
C ARG A 128 -1.69 -1.95 -10.69
N PHE A 129 -2.70 -2.80 -10.59
CA PHE A 129 -3.01 -3.53 -9.37
C PHE A 129 -1.89 -4.52 -9.03
N LEU A 130 -1.55 -4.60 -7.75
CA LEU A 130 -0.57 -5.53 -7.20
C LEU A 130 -1.25 -6.86 -6.87
N ALA A 131 -0.53 -7.98 -6.98
CA ALA A 131 -1.04 -9.30 -6.59
C ALA A 131 -0.98 -9.47 -5.06
N VAL A 132 -1.74 -8.63 -4.34
CA VAL A 132 -1.79 -8.57 -2.88
C VAL A 132 -3.25 -8.52 -2.46
N GLY A 133 -3.68 -9.43 -1.57
CA GLY A 133 -5.09 -9.56 -1.15
C GLY A 133 -5.49 -8.69 0.04
N VAL A 134 -4.52 -8.04 0.70
CA VAL A 134 -4.70 -7.30 1.96
C VAL A 134 -4.21 -5.86 1.79
N PRO A 135 -4.92 -4.83 2.28
CA PRO A 135 -4.53 -3.43 2.16
C PRO A 135 -3.45 -3.04 3.18
N TYR A 136 -2.22 -3.54 3.02
CA TYR A 136 -1.13 -3.22 3.93
C TYR A 136 -0.81 -1.72 4.01
N HIS A 137 -0.22 -1.30 5.13
CA HIS A 137 0.13 0.11 5.40
C HIS A 137 -1.08 1.04 5.32
N SER A 138 -2.21 0.60 5.89
CA SER A 138 -3.44 1.39 5.90
C SER A 138 -4.21 1.25 7.20
N GLU A 139 -5.03 2.26 7.43
CA GLU A 139 -6.00 2.37 8.52
C GLU A 139 -6.98 1.18 8.56
N HIS A 140 -7.23 0.54 7.42
CA HIS A 140 -8.12 -0.61 7.29
C HIS A 140 -7.67 -1.83 8.12
N LEU A 141 -6.41 -1.85 8.58
CA LEU A 141 -5.83 -2.95 9.34
C LEU A 141 -5.60 -2.62 10.83
N LYS A 142 -5.99 -1.44 11.32
CA LYS A 142 -5.74 -1.06 12.72
C LYS A 142 -6.23 -2.09 13.73
N ASP A 143 -7.48 -2.53 13.58
CA ASP A 143 -8.05 -3.53 14.48
C ASP A 143 -7.38 -4.91 14.32
N ALA A 144 -6.92 -5.25 13.10
CA ALA A 144 -6.19 -6.48 12.85
C ALA A 144 -4.84 -6.50 13.57
N VAL A 145 -4.13 -5.36 13.57
CA VAL A 145 -2.85 -5.21 14.28
C VAL A 145 -3.05 -5.41 15.79
N ASN A 146 -4.09 -4.80 16.37
CA ASN A 146 -4.38 -4.96 17.79
C ASN A 146 -4.62 -6.44 18.15
N LYS A 147 -5.45 -7.16 17.40
CA LYS A 147 -5.70 -8.60 17.63
C LYS A 147 -4.45 -9.45 17.45
N LEU A 148 -3.63 -9.14 16.46
CA LEU A 148 -2.36 -9.83 16.25
C LEU A 148 -1.46 -9.69 17.49
N CYS A 149 -1.28 -8.46 18.00
CA CYS A 149 -0.42 -8.21 19.14
C CYS A 149 -0.98 -8.85 20.42
N THR A 150 -2.25 -8.61 20.76
CA THR A 150 -2.81 -8.99 22.06
C THR A 150 -3.33 -10.43 22.12
N GLU A 151 -3.94 -10.95 21.05
CA GLU A 151 -4.53 -12.30 21.06
C GLU A 151 -3.54 -13.36 20.57
N ASP A 152 -2.91 -13.12 19.42
CA ASP A 152 -2.08 -14.14 18.75
C ASP A 152 -0.65 -14.18 19.30
N LEU A 153 -0.07 -13.00 19.55
CA LEU A 153 1.26 -12.86 20.15
C LEU A 153 1.22 -12.70 21.66
N LYS A 154 0.06 -12.39 22.26
CA LYS A 154 -0.10 -12.20 23.72
C LYS A 154 0.87 -11.17 24.29
N ASP A 155 1.06 -10.09 23.54
CA ASP A 155 1.99 -9.00 23.85
C ASP A 155 3.45 -9.48 24.02
N GLU A 156 3.79 -10.66 23.48
CA GLU A 156 5.14 -11.21 23.48
C GLU A 156 6.04 -10.45 22.48
N GLU A 157 7.14 -9.88 22.98
CA GLU A 157 8.22 -9.39 22.12
C GLU A 157 8.99 -10.59 21.54
N LEU A 158 8.82 -10.84 20.24
CA LEU A 158 9.42 -12.00 19.57
C LEU A 158 10.95 -11.90 19.45
N TRP A 159 11.50 -10.68 19.38
CA TRP A 159 12.94 -10.44 19.26
C TRP A 159 13.37 -9.30 20.17
N ASP A 160 14.52 -9.48 20.81
CA ASP A 160 15.17 -8.40 21.56
C ASP A 160 16.10 -7.61 20.63
N VAL A 161 16.00 -6.30 20.71
CA VAL A 161 16.81 -5.35 19.95
C VAL A 161 18.32 -5.57 20.18
N LYS A 162 18.73 -5.99 21.37
CA LYS A 162 20.14 -6.27 21.70
C LYS A 162 20.72 -7.48 20.95
N ASP A 163 19.84 -8.34 20.43
CA ASP A 163 20.25 -9.54 19.69
C ASP A 163 20.57 -9.24 18.22
N LEU A 164 20.23 -8.04 17.72
CA LEU A 164 20.58 -7.59 16.38
C LEU A 164 22.11 -7.44 16.24
N LYS A 165 22.71 -8.16 15.27
CA LYS A 165 24.16 -8.14 15.00
C LYS A 165 24.56 -7.20 13.88
N ILE A 166 23.58 -6.71 13.13
CA ILE A 166 23.74 -5.76 12.05
C ILE A 166 22.71 -4.64 12.21
N PRO A 167 23.00 -3.43 11.72
CA PRO A 167 22.01 -2.37 11.73
C PRO A 167 20.81 -2.74 10.85
N VAL A 168 19.62 -2.63 11.41
CA VAL A 168 18.35 -2.78 10.69
C VAL A 168 17.64 -1.44 10.72
N PHE A 169 17.27 -0.93 9.54
CA PHE A 169 16.61 0.35 9.40
C PHE A 169 15.10 0.22 9.62
N HIS A 170 14.53 1.15 10.37
CA HIS A 170 13.10 1.32 10.53
C HIS A 170 12.48 1.81 9.21
N THR A 171 11.35 1.24 8.82
CA THR A 171 10.79 1.42 7.46
C THR A 171 10.14 2.78 7.23
N GLU A 172 9.80 3.53 8.28
CA GLU A 172 9.11 4.83 8.17
C GLU A 172 10.08 6.02 8.30
N ASP A 173 10.97 5.99 9.29
CA ASP A 173 11.85 7.13 9.62
C ASP A 173 13.33 6.89 9.25
N GLY A 174 13.70 5.68 8.84
CA GLY A 174 15.07 5.34 8.45
C GLY A 174 16.07 5.31 9.61
N THR A 175 15.61 5.36 10.86
CA THR A 175 16.49 5.23 12.04
C THR A 175 16.91 3.77 12.23
N PHE A 176 17.98 3.53 13.01
CA PHE A 176 18.32 2.16 13.39
C PHE A 176 17.34 1.67 14.45
N LEU A 177 16.77 0.46 14.25
CA LEU A 177 15.92 -0.19 15.25
C LEU A 177 16.63 -0.36 16.60
N SER A 178 17.97 -0.46 16.59
CA SER A 178 18.79 -0.51 17.81
C SER A 178 18.79 0.75 18.66
N ILE A 179 18.41 1.90 18.11
CA ILE A 179 18.45 3.20 18.81
C ILE A 179 17.08 3.56 19.41
N HIS A 180 15.98 3.00 18.89
CA HIS A 180 14.62 3.42 19.24
C HIS A 180 14.21 3.11 20.71
N PHE A 181 14.95 2.24 21.42
CA PHE A 181 14.68 1.93 22.82
C PHE A 181 15.35 2.89 23.83
N PHE A 182 16.41 3.61 23.43
CA PHE A 182 17.11 4.52 24.35
C PHE A 182 16.32 5.80 24.68
N SER A 183 15.23 6.10 23.95
CA SER A 183 14.40 7.28 24.19
C SER A 183 13.13 7.01 25.00
N ARG A 184 12.75 5.74 25.23
CA ARG A 184 11.56 5.39 26.03
C ARG A 184 11.86 5.13 27.52
N SER A 185 13.13 5.06 27.91
CA SER A 185 13.56 4.82 29.29
C SER A 185 13.80 6.10 30.12
N SER A 186 13.34 7.27 29.65
CA SER A 186 13.62 8.57 30.30
C SER A 186 12.37 9.35 30.74
N THR A 187 11.23 8.68 30.84
CA THR A 187 10.04 9.22 31.50
C THR A 187 9.41 8.13 32.36
N ASP A 188 9.97 7.99 33.56
CA ASP A 188 9.30 7.56 34.79
C ASP A 188 9.81 8.47 35.92
#